data_AF-A0A0C1U4E7-F1
#
_entry.id   AF-A0A0C1U4E7-F1
#
_cell.length_a   1.000
_cell.length_b   1.000
_cell.length_c   1.000
_cell.angle_alpha   90.00
_cell.angle_beta   90.00
_cell.angle_gamma   90.00
#
_symmetry.space_group_name_H-M   'P 1'
#
loop_
_entity.id
_entity.type
_entity.pdbx_description
1 polymer ?
#
loop_
_entity_poly.entity_id
_entity_poly.type
_entity_poly.pdbx_seq_one_letter_code
_entity_poly.pdbx_strand_id
1 'polypeptide(L)' 'MAKKGMRRPNVEEPHGTESNHKQKFPKNDFHPVPEIQGKAKSKHNKANPINYDGKW' A
#
# COMPACT_ATOMS: atom_id res chain seq x y z
N MET A 1 32.34 29.25 -1.22
CA MET A 1 32.99 27.92 -1.39
C MET A 1 31.97 26.90 -1.85
N ALA A 2 32.03 26.47 -3.11
CA ALA A 2 31.31 25.27 -3.55
C ALA A 2 32.03 24.04 -2.99
N LYS A 3 31.35 23.17 -2.25
CA LYS A 3 31.93 21.88 -1.85
C LYS A 3 32.24 21.10 -3.13
N LYS A 4 33.51 21.06 -3.51
CA LYS A 4 34.03 20.26 -4.62
C LYS A 4 33.58 18.81 -4.40
N GLY A 5 32.72 18.29 -5.28
CA GLY A 5 32.30 16.88 -5.26
C GLY A 5 30.86 16.60 -4.83
N MET A 6 30.06 17.58 -4.41
CA MET A 6 28.62 17.37 -4.21
C MET A 6 27.84 17.98 -5.37
N ARG A 7 27.08 17.16 -6.12
CA ARG A 7 26.16 17.65 -7.15
C ARG A 7 25.15 18.58 -6.46
N ARG A 8 25.19 19.87 -6.76
CA ARG A 8 24.11 20.80 -6.38
C ARG A 8 22.94 20.51 -7.32
N PRO A 9 21.80 20.05 -6.81
CA PRO A 9 20.63 19.87 -7.65
C PRO A 9 20.18 21.23 -8.21
N ASN A 10 19.85 21.30 -9.51
CA ASN A 10 19.35 22.53 -10.12
C ASN A 10 17.90 22.77 -9.68
N VAL A 11 17.46 24.01 -9.49
CA VAL A 11 16.11 24.36 -8.99
C VAL A 11 14.99 23.74 -9.84
N GLU A 12 15.26 23.53 -11.13
CA GLU A 12 14.30 22.96 -12.09
C GLU A 12 14.27 21.42 -12.10
N GLU A 13 15.26 20.76 -11.50
CA GLU A 13 15.33 19.30 -11.46
C GLU A 13 14.51 18.77 -10.28
N PRO A 14 13.67 17.73 -10.45
CA PRO A 14 12.96 17.14 -9.32
C PRO A 14 13.96 16.54 -8.31
N HIS A 15 13.76 16.82 -7.03
CA HIS A 15 14.65 16.35 -5.96
C HIS A 15 13.99 15.21 -5.17
N GLY A 16 14.69 14.09 -5.06
CA GLY A 16 14.21 12.94 -4.28
C GLY A 16 12.85 12.42 -4.74
N THR A 17 11.82 12.57 -3.90
CA THR A 17 10.46 12.08 -4.15
C THR A 17 9.57 13.05 -4.93
N GLU A 18 10.08 14.22 -5.31
CA GLU A 18 9.33 15.26 -6.05
C GLU A 18 9.18 14.96 -7.55
N SER A 19 9.51 13.74 -7.98
CA SER A 19 9.32 13.32 -9.36
C SER A 19 7.84 13.24 -9.72
N ASN A 20 7.43 14.00 -10.74
CA ASN A 20 6.09 13.90 -11.34
C ASN A 20 5.89 12.59 -12.13
N HIS A 21 6.90 11.72 -12.19
CA HIS A 21 6.79 10.43 -12.86
C HIS A 21 5.95 9.47 -12.03
N LYS A 22 4.73 9.20 -12.52
CA LYS A 22 3.87 8.14 -11.98
C LYS A 22 4.48 6.78 -12.28
N GLN A 23 4.62 5.95 -11.25
CA GLN A 23 5.01 4.55 -11.41
C GLN A 23 3.92 3.80 -12.18
N LYS A 24 4.29 3.19 -13.31
CA LYS A 24 3.39 2.37 -14.16
C LYS A 24 3.58 0.89 -13.85
N PHE A 25 3.47 0.50 -12.59
CA PHE A 25 3.44 -0.91 -12.25
C PHE A 25 2.03 -1.46 -12.54
N PRO A 26 1.92 -2.66 -13.13
CA PRO A 26 0.62 -3.30 -13.25
C PRO A 26 0.02 -3.44 -11.86
N LYS A 27 -1.27 -3.14 -11.73
CA LYS A 27 -1.99 -3.45 -10.51
C LYS A 27 -2.01 -4.96 -10.36
N ASN A 28 -2.02 -5.40 -9.12
CA ASN A 28 -2.19 -6.80 -8.85
C ASN A 28 -3.56 -7.27 -9.38
N ASP A 29 -3.56 -8.24 -10.30
CA ASP A 29 -4.77 -8.85 -10.88
C ASP A 29 -5.28 -10.03 -10.04
N PHE A 30 -4.67 -10.31 -8.87
CA PHE A 30 -5.21 -11.33 -7.97
C PHE A 30 -6.60 -10.95 -7.48
N HIS A 31 -7.46 -11.97 -7.39
CA HIS A 31 -8.77 -11.82 -6.78
C HIS A 31 -8.60 -11.30 -5.35
N PRO A 32 -9.52 -10.43 -4.88
CA PRO A 32 -9.55 -10.05 -3.48
C PRO A 32 -9.55 -11.32 -2.64
N VAL A 33 -8.75 -11.35 -1.58
CA VAL A 33 -8.81 -12.46 -0.62
C VAL A 33 -10.27 -12.60 -0.19
N PRO A 34 -10.83 -13.82 -0.22
CA PRO A 34 -12.19 -14.05 0.28
C PRO A 34 -12.35 -13.43 1.66
N GLU A 35 -13.55 -12.93 1.98
CA GLU A 35 -13.85 -12.42 3.32
C GLU A 35 -13.52 -13.52 4.32
N ILE A 36 -12.42 -13.34 5.05
CA ILE A 36 -11.86 -14.41 5.88
C ILE A 36 -12.94 -14.83 6.88
N GLN A 37 -13.70 -13.89 7.47
CA GLN A 37 -14.84 -14.15 8.36
C GLN A 37 -15.84 -12.97 8.42
N GLY A 38 -17.12 -13.30 8.61
CA GLY A 38 -18.29 -12.40 8.47
C GLY A 38 -18.35 -11.15 9.36
N LYS A 39 -19.47 -10.42 9.23
CA LYS A 39 -19.66 -9.04 9.75
C LYS A 39 -19.10 -8.80 11.15
N ALA A 40 -18.47 -7.64 11.30
CA ALA A 40 -17.97 -7.13 12.57
C ALA A 40 -19.06 -7.14 13.66
N LYS A 41 -18.63 -7.33 14.92
CA LYS A 41 -19.53 -7.29 16.08
C LYS A 41 -20.29 -5.96 16.11
N SER A 42 -21.58 -6.03 16.40
CA SER A 42 -22.42 -4.85 16.60
C SER A 42 -22.76 -4.71 18.08
N LYS A 43 -22.36 -3.58 18.69
CA LYS A 43 -22.66 -3.19 20.08
C LYS A 43 -22.28 -4.29 21.09
N HIS A 44 -23.26 -4.81 21.84
CA HIS A 44 -23.08 -5.81 22.89
C HIS A 44 -23.19 -7.26 22.38
N ASN A 45 -23.47 -7.46 21.08
CA ASN A 45 -23.63 -8.80 20.54
C ASN A 45 -22.26 -9.47 20.37
N LYS A 46 -22.18 -10.76 20.73
CA LYS A 46 -20.99 -11.59 20.47
C LYS A 46 -20.79 -11.76 18.96
N ALA A 47 -19.53 -11.96 18.54
CA ALA A 47 -19.25 -12.30 17.16
C ALA A 47 -19.84 -13.67 16.82
N ASN A 48 -20.14 -13.87 15.54
CA ASN A 48 -20.48 -15.17 15.02
C ASN A 48 -19.28 -16.13 15.18
N PRO A 49 -19.55 -17.43 15.39
CA PRO A 49 -18.51 -18.44 15.43
C PRO A 49 -17.78 -18.52 14.10
N ILE A 50 -16.49 -18.87 14.17
CA ILE A 50 -15.64 -19.05 13.01
C ILE A 50 -15.96 -20.40 12.38
N ASN A 51 -16.44 -20.40 11.13
CA ASN A 51 -16.56 -21.62 10.34
C ASN A 51 -15.29 -21.78 9.53
N TYR A 52 -14.45 -22.76 9.88
CA TYR A 52 -13.32 -23.18 9.04
C TYR A 52 -13.78 -24.32 8.13
N ASP A 53 -13.86 -24.05 6.84
CA ASP A 53 -14.16 -25.02 5.78
C ASP A 53 -12.90 -25.74 5.26
N GLY A 54 -11.73 -25.45 5.85
CA GLY A 54 -10.51 -26.25 5.71
C GLY A 54 -9.89 -26.28 4.31
N LYS A 55 -10.36 -25.44 3.39
CA LYS A 55 -9.82 -25.32 2.03
C LYS A 55 -9.05 -24.02 1.91
N TRP A 56 -7.74 -24.15 1.74
CA TRP A 56 -6.81 -23.07 1.40
C TRP A 56 -6.47 -23.18 -0.08
#